data_AF-A0A109BLH6-F1
#
_entry.id   AF-A0A109BLH6-F1
#
_cell.length_a   1.000
_cell.length_b   1.000
_cell.length_c   1.000
_cell.angle_alpha   90.00
_cell.angle_beta   90.00
_cell.angle_gamma   90.00
#
_symmetry.space_group_name_H-M   'P 1'
#
loop_
_entity.id
_entity.type
_entity.pdbx_description
1 polymer ?
#
loop_
_entity_poly.entity_id
_entity_poly.type
_entity_poly.pdbx_seq_one_letter_code
_entity_poly.pdbx_strand_id
1 'polypeptide(L)'
;MPSYWLMKSEPDCFSWDDLKSRGKGGEAWDGVRSFQARNFMKAMQIGDLAFFYHSNIGKAVVGVMEIAALAHPDASDDTGKWECVDVRAVADMPNPVPLAAIKDNSKLDEMVLVNNSRLSVQPVSAAEWAEVCRMGGLKPAEIKASGGGGQKPAGSAKEAAKSGAEKRPARKAK
;
A
#
# COMPACT_ATOMS: atom_id res chain seq x y z
N MET A 1 -19.17 -2.41 8.16
CA MET A 1 -17.98 -2.85 8.92
C MET A 1 -16.79 -2.62 8.02
N PRO A 2 -15.68 -2.03 8.50
CA PRO A 2 -14.48 -1.85 7.68
C PRO A 2 -13.96 -3.20 7.20
N SER A 3 -13.43 -3.25 5.97
CA SER A 3 -12.72 -4.43 5.47
C SER A 3 -11.27 -4.40 5.92
N TYR A 4 -10.68 -5.57 6.12
CA TYR A 4 -9.28 -5.70 6.52
C TYR A 4 -8.46 -6.36 5.43
N TRP A 5 -7.22 -5.89 5.30
CA TRP A 5 -6.31 -6.30 4.25
C TRP A 5 -4.91 -6.56 4.79
N LEU A 6 -4.07 -7.20 3.99
CA LEU A 6 -2.64 -7.29 4.20
C LEU A 6 -1.93 -6.97 2.90
N MET A 7 -0.93 -6.11 2.97
CA MET A 7 -0.16 -5.66 1.81
C MET A 7 1.33 -5.83 2.09
N LYS A 8 2.01 -6.49 1.17
CA LYS A 8 3.42 -6.86 1.30
C LYS A 8 4.32 -5.82 0.64
N SER A 9 5.39 -5.45 1.33
CA SER A 9 6.47 -4.63 0.79
C SER A 9 7.82 -5.19 1.23
N GLU A 10 8.83 -5.14 0.35
CA GLU A 10 10.19 -5.50 0.73
C GLU A 10 10.85 -4.28 1.41
N PRO A 11 11.42 -4.42 2.62
CA PRO A 11 11.89 -3.28 3.40
C PRO A 11 13.12 -2.56 2.82
N ASP A 12 13.83 -3.18 1.88
CA ASP A 12 14.92 -2.58 1.13
C ASP A 12 14.43 -1.74 -0.07
N CYS A 13 13.22 -1.98 -0.56
CA CYS A 13 12.56 -1.18 -1.57
C CYS A 13 11.71 -0.05 -0.96
N PHE A 14 10.84 -0.41 -0.02
CA PHE A 14 9.94 0.52 0.67
C PHE A 14 9.56 -0.03 2.05
N SER A 15 10.16 0.55 3.08
CA SER A 15 10.01 0.12 4.47
C SER A 15 8.78 0.75 5.15
N TRP A 16 8.52 0.29 6.38
CA TRP A 16 7.48 0.88 7.20
C TRP A 16 7.84 2.31 7.65
N ASP A 17 9.12 2.56 7.90
CA ASP A 17 9.62 3.89 8.25
C ASP A 17 9.52 4.85 7.07
N ASP A 18 9.70 4.37 5.84
CA ASP A 18 9.47 5.17 4.63
C ASP A 18 8.01 5.62 4.54
N LEU A 19 7.04 4.72 4.75
CA LEU A 19 5.63 5.07 4.75
C LEU A 19 5.29 6.06 5.87
N LYS A 20 5.83 5.87 7.08
CA LYS A 20 5.66 6.83 8.19
C LYS A 20 6.23 8.21 7.84
N SER A 21 7.36 8.26 7.14
CA SER A 21 7.99 9.53 6.71
C SER A 21 7.11 10.33 5.75
N ARG A 22 6.22 9.68 5.00
CA ARG A 22 5.24 10.36 4.13
C ARG A 22 4.16 11.11 4.91
N GLY A 23 3.94 10.74 6.18
CA GLY A 23 2.99 11.38 7.06
C GLY A 23 1.58 11.43 6.45
N LYS A 24 0.94 12.60 6.51
CA LYS A 24 -0.42 12.82 5.98
C LYS A 24 -0.55 12.67 4.46
N GLY A 25 0.55 12.78 3.72
CA GLY A 25 0.55 12.68 2.26
C GLY A 25 0.26 11.27 1.75
N GLY A 26 0.58 10.23 2.54
CA GLY A 26 0.46 8.84 2.10
C GLY A 26 1.44 8.48 0.98
N GLU A 27 1.22 7.32 0.38
CA GLU A 27 2.00 6.82 -0.76
C GLU A 27 1.08 5.98 -1.67
N ALA A 28 1.31 6.08 -2.98
CA ALA A 28 0.63 5.21 -3.94
C ALA A 28 1.18 3.78 -3.83
N TRP A 29 0.30 2.78 -3.71
CA TRP A 29 0.70 1.38 -3.64
C TRP A 29 0.93 0.77 -5.04
N ASP A 30 1.91 1.33 -5.74
CA ASP A 30 2.22 1.02 -7.13
C ASP A 30 2.89 -0.35 -7.34
N GLY A 31 3.25 -0.66 -8.58
CA GLY A 31 4.08 -1.82 -8.91
C GLY A 31 3.37 -3.18 -8.81
N VAL A 32 2.08 -3.22 -8.45
CA VAL A 32 1.29 -4.46 -8.42
C VAL A 32 1.02 -4.95 -9.83
N ARG A 33 1.49 -6.16 -10.15
CA ARG A 33 1.33 -6.82 -11.47
C ARG A 33 0.57 -8.14 -11.41
N SER A 34 -0.24 -8.34 -10.36
CA SER A 34 -1.16 -9.47 -10.22
C SER A 34 -2.59 -8.99 -10.39
N PHE A 35 -3.35 -9.60 -11.31
CA PHE A 35 -4.76 -9.26 -11.53
C PHE A 35 -5.61 -9.46 -10.27
N GLN A 36 -5.32 -10.52 -9.51
CA GLN A 36 -6.04 -10.79 -8.28
C GLN A 36 -5.78 -9.71 -7.23
N ALA A 37 -4.51 -9.34 -7.03
CA ALA A 37 -4.12 -8.26 -6.10
C ALA A 37 -4.72 -6.91 -6.52
N ARG A 38 -4.67 -6.58 -7.82
CA ARG A 38 -5.32 -5.38 -8.38
C ARG A 38 -6.82 -5.38 -8.08
N ASN A 39 -7.51 -6.49 -8.32
CA ASN A 39 -8.95 -6.58 -8.08
C ASN A 39 -9.30 -6.45 -6.59
N PHE A 40 -8.45 -6.90 -5.68
CA PHE A 40 -8.61 -6.62 -4.24
C PHE A 40 -8.45 -5.14 -3.94
N MET A 41 -7.44 -4.46 -4.50
CA MET A 41 -7.30 -3.01 -4.33
C MET A 41 -8.50 -2.23 -4.87
N LYS A 42 -9.08 -2.67 -5.99
CA LYS A 42 -10.32 -2.08 -6.53
C LYS A 42 -11.54 -2.24 -5.62
N ALA A 43 -11.54 -3.23 -4.73
CA ALA A 43 -12.63 -3.47 -3.78
C ALA A 43 -12.48 -2.65 -2.49
N MET A 44 -11.28 -2.13 -2.22
CA MET A 44 -10.98 -1.33 -1.03
C MET A 44 -11.79 -0.03 -0.99
N GLN A 45 -12.17 0.38 0.21
CA GLN A 45 -12.84 1.66 0.48
C GLN A 45 -11.95 2.58 1.32
N ILE A 46 -12.17 3.89 1.23
CA ILE A 46 -11.47 4.86 2.09
C ILE A 46 -11.74 4.52 3.56
N GLY A 47 -10.67 4.43 4.35
CA GLY A 47 -10.73 4.08 5.77
C GLY A 47 -10.75 2.57 6.06
N ASP A 48 -10.75 1.70 5.04
CA ASP A 48 -10.36 0.30 5.24
C ASP A 48 -8.94 0.23 5.81
N LEU A 49 -8.68 -0.79 6.61
CA LEU A 49 -7.39 -0.96 7.28
C LEU A 49 -6.61 -2.12 6.66
N ALA A 50 -5.29 -1.97 6.61
CA ALA A 50 -4.39 -2.98 6.10
C ALA A 50 -3.19 -3.18 7.03
N PHE A 51 -2.75 -4.43 7.17
CA PHE A 51 -1.44 -4.72 7.74
C PHE A 51 -0.35 -4.39 6.72
N PHE A 52 0.67 -3.65 7.18
CA PHE A 52 1.93 -3.51 6.45
C PHE A 52 2.83 -4.69 6.82
N TYR A 53 3.10 -5.56 5.84
CA TYR A 53 3.91 -6.75 6.02
C TYR A 53 5.24 -6.61 5.28
N HIS A 54 6.36 -6.75 6.01
CA HIS A 54 7.68 -6.88 5.39
C HIS A 54 7.82 -8.26 4.76
N SER A 55 7.98 -8.31 3.44
CA SER A 55 8.30 -9.54 2.71
C SER A 55 9.80 -9.70 2.48
N ASN A 56 10.21 -10.94 2.17
CA ASN A 56 11.59 -11.34 1.89
C ASN A 56 12.56 -11.21 3.09
N ILE A 57 12.75 -10.00 3.61
CA ILE A 57 13.57 -9.68 4.77
C ILE A 57 12.65 -9.39 5.97
N GLY A 58 13.02 -9.86 7.17
CA GLY A 58 12.21 -9.73 8.39
C GLY A 58 11.00 -10.66 8.44
N LYS A 59 10.15 -10.66 7.41
CA LYS A 59 8.94 -11.51 7.30
C LYS A 59 8.00 -11.34 8.49
N ALA A 60 7.52 -10.12 8.70
CA ALA A 60 6.65 -9.79 9.83
C ALA A 60 5.62 -8.72 9.49
N VAL A 61 4.49 -8.72 10.21
CA VAL A 61 3.58 -7.58 10.28
C VAL A 61 4.20 -6.54 11.22
N VAL A 62 4.48 -5.34 10.70
CA VAL A 62 5.23 -4.29 11.41
C VAL A 62 4.39 -3.04 11.70
N GLY A 63 3.23 -2.90 11.07
CA GLY A 63 2.36 -1.75 11.25
C GLY A 63 0.98 -1.95 10.65
N VAL A 64 0.14 -0.96 10.91
CA VAL A 64 -1.21 -0.84 10.39
C VAL A 64 -1.33 0.47 9.62
N MET A 65 -1.88 0.38 8.43
CA MET A 65 -2.16 1.51 7.55
C MET A 65 -3.63 1.56 7.18
N GLU A 66 -4.07 2.70 6.65
CA GLU A 66 -5.41 2.90 6.09
C GLU A 66 -5.33 3.14 4.59
N ILE A 67 -6.43 2.84 3.89
CA ILE A 67 -6.64 3.24 2.51
C ILE A 67 -7.05 4.72 2.49
N ALA A 68 -6.20 5.55 1.89
CA ALA A 68 -6.32 7.00 1.83
C ALA A 68 -6.94 7.51 0.52
N ALA A 69 -6.77 6.77 -0.59
CA ALA A 69 -7.45 7.01 -1.86
C ALA A 69 -7.94 5.70 -2.49
N LEU A 70 -9.07 5.77 -3.20
CA LEU A 70 -9.60 4.65 -3.97
C LEU A 70 -8.69 4.29 -5.14
N ALA A 71 -8.91 3.12 -5.72
CA ALA A 71 -8.14 2.65 -6.86
C ALA A 71 -8.14 3.67 -8.02
N HIS A 72 -6.95 4.00 -8.49
CA HIS A 72 -6.68 4.88 -9.62
C HIS A 72 -5.55 4.28 -10.48
N PRO A 73 -5.33 4.77 -11.72
CA PRO A 73 -4.24 4.27 -12.56
C PRO A 73 -2.89 4.34 -11.87
N ASP A 74 -2.10 3.27 -12.02
CA ASP A 74 -0.72 3.21 -11.54
C ASP A 74 0.17 4.08 -12.45
N ALA A 75 0.78 5.12 -11.89
CA ALA A 75 1.61 6.06 -12.65
C ALA A 75 2.91 5.43 -13.19
N SER A 76 3.32 4.28 -12.67
CA SER A 76 4.47 3.49 -13.17
C SER A 76 4.09 2.59 -14.35
N ASP A 77 2.80 2.51 -14.72
CA ASP A 77 2.29 1.72 -15.83
C ASP A 77 1.90 2.60 -17.03
N ASP A 78 2.59 2.40 -18.15
CA ASP A 78 2.30 3.06 -19.43
C ASP A 78 1.16 2.38 -20.22
N THR A 79 0.72 1.19 -19.80
CA THR A 79 -0.33 0.44 -20.50
C THR A 79 -1.76 0.83 -20.07
N GLY A 80 -1.91 1.55 -18.96
CA GLY A 80 -3.20 1.93 -18.38
C GLY A 80 -4.02 0.75 -17.85
N LYS A 81 -3.38 -0.41 -17.63
CA LYS A 81 -4.00 -1.66 -17.21
C LYS A 81 -3.97 -1.85 -15.69
N TRP A 82 -2.97 -1.26 -15.06
CA TRP A 82 -2.72 -1.41 -13.63
C TRP A 82 -3.28 -0.22 -12.86
N GLU A 83 -3.83 -0.53 -11.70
CA GLU A 83 -4.44 0.43 -10.79
C GLU A 83 -3.92 0.13 -9.39
N CYS A 84 -3.75 1.17 -8.58
CA CYS A 84 -3.32 1.13 -7.20
C CYS A 84 -4.19 2.07 -6.34
N VAL A 85 -4.15 1.87 -5.03
CA VAL A 85 -4.73 2.77 -4.03
C VAL A 85 -3.63 3.64 -3.42
N ASP A 86 -3.97 4.73 -2.75
CA ASP A 86 -3.05 5.39 -1.84
C ASP A 86 -3.24 4.83 -0.43
N VAL A 87 -2.15 4.65 0.31
CA VAL A 87 -2.16 4.18 1.70
C VAL A 87 -1.48 5.17 2.63
N ARG A 88 -1.79 5.07 3.92
CA ARG A 88 -1.14 5.89 4.94
C ARG A 88 -0.96 5.16 6.26
N ALA A 89 0.20 5.34 6.88
CA ALA A 89 0.47 4.81 8.22
C ALA A 89 -0.57 5.30 9.25
N VAL A 90 -1.02 4.38 10.11
CA VAL A 90 -1.97 4.63 11.21
C VAL A 90 -1.32 4.32 12.56
N ALA A 91 -0.74 3.14 12.72
CA ALA A 91 -0.13 2.71 13.98
C ALA A 91 1.04 1.75 13.73
N ASP A 92 2.10 1.89 14.51
CA ASP A 92 3.14 0.86 14.60
C ASP A 92 2.54 -0.41 15.22
N MET A 93 3.07 -1.58 14.84
CA MET A 93 2.82 -2.81 15.57
C MET A 93 3.78 -2.86 16.77
N PRO A 94 3.31 -2.76 18.04
CA PRO A 94 4.18 -2.68 19.21
C PRO A 94 5.17 -3.85 19.29
N ASN A 95 4.69 -5.04 18.97
CA ASN A 95 5.50 -6.24 18.81
C ASN A 95 5.31 -6.77 17.39
N PRO A 96 6.26 -6.56 16.47
CA PRO A 96 6.16 -7.10 15.11
C PRO A 96 5.80 -8.58 15.13
N VAL A 97 4.80 -8.99 14.34
CA VAL A 97 4.28 -10.37 14.35
C VAL A 97 4.95 -11.15 13.23
N PRO A 98 5.93 -12.04 13.53
CA PRO A 98 6.66 -12.76 12.50
C PRO A 98 5.80 -13.84 11.84
N LEU A 99 6.06 -14.12 10.57
CA LEU A 99 5.37 -15.16 9.79
C LEU A 99 5.41 -16.53 10.47
N ALA A 100 6.52 -16.86 11.16
CA ALA A 100 6.62 -18.11 11.90
C ALA A 100 5.55 -18.20 13.00
N ALA A 101 5.39 -17.15 13.82
CA ALA A 101 4.36 -17.11 14.85
C ALA A 101 2.94 -17.12 14.27
N ILE A 102 2.73 -16.53 13.08
CA ILE A 102 1.44 -16.59 12.38
C ILE A 102 1.13 -18.03 11.95
N LYS A 103 2.12 -18.75 11.41
CA LYS A 103 1.98 -20.15 10.98
C LYS A 103 1.79 -21.14 12.13
N ASP A 104 2.34 -20.82 13.30
CA ASP A 104 2.22 -21.68 14.48
C ASP A 104 0.87 -21.48 15.22
N ASN A 105 0.04 -20.52 14.80
CA ASN A 105 -1.24 -20.21 15.42
C ASN A 105 -2.40 -20.79 14.62
N SER A 106 -3.03 -21.85 15.13
CA SER A 106 -4.12 -22.56 14.45
C SER A 106 -5.36 -21.71 14.13
N LYS A 107 -5.51 -20.54 14.77
CA LYS A 107 -6.57 -19.58 14.42
C LYS A 107 -6.33 -18.87 13.09
N LEU A 108 -5.12 -18.95 12.55
CA LEU A 108 -4.67 -18.27 11.34
C LEU A 108 -4.37 -19.26 10.20
N ASP A 109 -4.70 -20.54 10.37
CA ASP A 109 -4.43 -21.58 9.37
C ASP A 109 -5.07 -21.27 8.00
N GLU A 110 -6.24 -20.62 8.00
CA GLU A 110 -6.94 -20.23 6.78
C GLU A 110 -6.50 -18.86 6.23
N MET A 111 -5.64 -18.13 6.96
CA MET A 111 -5.19 -16.81 6.54
C MET A 111 -4.42 -16.91 5.21
N VAL A 112 -4.77 -16.06 4.26
CA VAL A 112 -4.16 -16.05 2.91
C VAL A 112 -2.64 -15.92 2.97
N LEU A 113 -2.09 -15.27 3.99
CA LEU A 113 -0.65 -15.13 4.21
C LEU A 113 0.06 -16.48 4.39
N VAL A 114 -0.60 -17.44 5.04
CA VAL A 114 -0.10 -18.79 5.31
C VAL A 114 -0.15 -19.63 4.03
N ASN A 115 -1.26 -19.56 3.30
CA ASN A 115 -1.57 -20.46 2.19
C ASN A 115 -1.15 -19.96 0.80
N ASN A 116 -0.97 -18.66 0.62
CA ASN A 116 -0.60 -18.05 -0.66
C ASN A 116 0.47 -16.96 -0.47
N SER A 117 1.73 -17.40 -0.41
CA SER A 117 2.88 -16.51 -0.19
C SER A 117 3.13 -15.55 -1.36
N ARG A 118 2.73 -15.91 -2.59
CA ARG A 118 2.97 -15.11 -3.81
C ARG A 118 2.01 -13.95 -4.00
N LEU A 119 0.84 -14.00 -3.38
CA LEU A 119 -0.15 -12.92 -3.47
C LEU A 119 0.28 -11.75 -2.55
N SER A 120 0.50 -10.57 -3.12
CA SER A 120 1.02 -9.39 -2.41
C SER A 120 -0.03 -8.54 -1.70
N VAL A 121 -1.27 -8.55 -2.18
CA VAL A 121 -2.43 -7.88 -1.57
C VAL A 121 -3.47 -8.94 -1.25
N GLN A 122 -3.88 -9.03 0.01
CA GLN A 122 -4.65 -10.15 0.52
C GLN A 122 -5.84 -9.65 1.36
N PRO A 123 -7.03 -10.26 1.25
CA PRO A 123 -8.09 -10.05 2.22
C PRO A 123 -7.71 -10.66 3.56
N VAL A 124 -8.17 -10.05 4.64
CA VAL A 124 -8.01 -10.55 6.02
C VAL A 124 -9.39 -10.58 6.66
N SER A 125 -9.76 -11.70 7.28
CA SER A 125 -11.03 -11.79 7.99
C SER A 125 -11.00 -10.97 9.28
N ALA A 126 -12.16 -10.56 9.80
CA ALA A 126 -12.21 -9.81 11.06
C ALA A 126 -11.62 -10.62 12.24
N ALA A 127 -11.75 -11.94 12.23
CA ALA A 127 -11.18 -12.83 13.24
C ALA A 127 -9.64 -12.90 13.13
N GLU A 128 -9.11 -13.04 11.91
CA GLU A 128 -7.66 -13.01 11.66
C GLU A 128 -7.05 -11.65 12.05
N TRP A 129 -7.71 -10.55 11.66
CA TRP A 129 -7.29 -9.21 12.03
C TRP A 129 -7.17 -9.03 13.55
N ALA A 130 -8.21 -9.45 14.28
CA ALA A 130 -8.24 -9.34 15.72
C ALA A 130 -7.14 -10.19 16.38
N GLU A 131 -6.91 -11.40 15.87
CA GLU A 131 -5.88 -12.29 16.40
C GLU A 131 -4.46 -11.77 16.13
N VAL A 132 -4.15 -11.28 14.91
CA VAL A 132 -2.85 -10.68 14.60
C VAL A 132 -2.62 -9.41 15.42
N CYS A 133 -3.63 -8.55 15.57
CA CYS A 133 -3.54 -7.40 16.48
C CYS A 133 -3.23 -7.84 17.91
N ARG A 134 -3.94 -8.84 18.43
CA ARG A 134 -3.71 -9.39 19.78
C ARG A 134 -2.28 -9.92 19.93
N MET A 135 -1.77 -10.66 18.96
CA MET A 135 -0.40 -11.17 18.95
C MET A 135 0.63 -10.04 19.01
N GLY A 136 0.38 -8.95 18.28
CA GLY A 136 1.29 -7.80 18.24
C GLY A 136 1.09 -6.77 19.36
N GLY A 137 0.12 -6.97 20.25
CA GLY A 137 -0.16 -6.07 21.37
C GLY A 137 -1.02 -4.85 21.02
N LEU A 138 -1.74 -4.89 19.90
CA LEU A 138 -2.75 -3.88 19.53
C LEU A 138 -4.15 -4.32 19.91
N LYS A 139 -4.99 -3.36 20.29
CA LYS A 139 -6.44 -3.56 20.40
C LYS A 139 -7.12 -3.01 19.15
N PRO A 140 -7.86 -3.83 18.37
CA PRO A 140 -8.50 -3.37 17.14
C PRO A 140 -9.39 -2.13 17.32
N ALA A 141 -10.10 -2.01 18.45
CA ALA A 141 -10.98 -0.88 18.75
C ALA A 141 -10.24 0.46 18.97
N GLU A 142 -8.93 0.43 19.23
CA GLU A 142 -8.10 1.62 19.44
C GLU A 142 -7.48 2.12 18.12
N ILE A 143 -7.49 1.31 17.06
CA ILE A 143 -6.99 1.68 15.74
C ILE A 143 -8.05 2.52 15.03
N LYS A 144 -7.79 3.83 14.92
CA LYS A 144 -8.69 4.76 14.24
C LYS A 144 -8.10 5.17 12.89
N ALA A 145 -8.80 4.80 11.83
CA ALA A 145 -8.66 5.47 10.54
C ALA A 145 -8.94 6.97 10.74
N SER A 146 -8.19 7.82 10.06
CA SER A 146 -8.28 9.25 10.27
C SER A 146 -9.49 9.92 9.62
N GLY A 147 -10.20 9.20 8.74
CA GLY A 147 -11.27 9.76 7.93
C GLY A 147 -10.72 10.75 6.90
N GLY A 148 -10.85 10.42 5.62
CA GLY A 148 -10.24 11.13 4.48
C GLY A 148 -10.24 12.65 4.61
N GLY A 149 -9.06 13.21 4.85
CA GLY A 149 -8.78 14.63 4.62
C GLY A 149 -8.61 14.84 3.12
N GLY A 150 -9.42 15.73 2.56
CA GLY A 150 -9.57 15.98 1.12
C GLY A 150 -8.30 15.89 0.29
N GLN A 151 -8.39 15.11 -0.77
CA GLN A 151 -7.40 14.99 -1.82
C GLN A 151 -7.17 16.37 -2.46
N LYS A 152 -6.00 16.97 -2.21
CA LYS A 152 -5.43 17.91 -3.17
C LYS A 152 -4.56 17.07 -4.10
N PRO A 153 -4.75 17.12 -5.43
CA PRO A 153 -3.92 16.35 -6.34
C PRO A 153 -2.45 16.73 -6.10
N ALA A 154 -1.63 15.73 -5.79
CA ALA A 154 -0.18 15.90 -5.76
C ALA A 154 0.24 16.30 -7.17
N GLY A 155 0.50 17.59 -7.35
CA GLY A 155 1.02 18.13 -8.59
C GLY A 155 2.35 17.46 -8.92
N SER A 156 2.44 16.96 -10.15
CA SER A 156 3.64 16.41 -10.75
C SER A 156 4.86 17.30 -10.50
N ALA A 157 5.75 16.86 -9.62
CA ALA A 157 7.11 17.35 -9.59
C ALA A 157 7.98 16.42 -10.43
N LYS A 158 8.16 16.77 -11.71
CA LYS A 158 9.39 16.49 -12.45
C LYS A 158 9.56 17.56 -13.52
N GLU A 159 10.23 18.63 -13.11
CA GLU A 159 10.96 19.53 -13.99
C GLU A 159 12.10 18.74 -14.64
N ALA A 160 12.09 18.64 -15.96
CA ALA A 160 13.23 18.18 -16.75
C ALA A 160 13.50 19.20 -17.86
N ALA A 161 14.68 19.79 -17.76
CA ALA A 161 15.22 20.79 -18.66
C ALA A 161 15.59 20.23 -20.06
N LYS A 162 15.74 21.17 -21.00
CA LYS A 162 16.26 21.09 -22.39
C LYS A 162 15.21 20.65 -23.42
N SER A 163 15.05 21.30 -24.59
CA SER A 163 16.07 21.94 -25.43
C SER A 163 15.52 23.14 -26.21
N GLY A 164 16.41 24.10 -26.48
CA GLY A 164 16.25 25.09 -27.53
C GLY A 164 16.88 24.60 -28.82
N ALA A 165 16.16 24.77 -29.94
CA ALA A 165 16.59 24.80 -31.34
C ALA A 165 15.29 24.92 -32.17
N GLU A 166 15.11 25.67 -33.26
CA GLU A 166 15.90 26.63 -34.03
C GLU A 166 14.85 27.28 -34.95
N LYS A 167 14.67 28.61 -34.93
CA LYS A 167 13.78 29.30 -35.87
C LYS A 167 14.50 29.43 -37.22
N ARG A 168 14.08 28.65 -38.23
CA ARG A 168 14.41 28.94 -39.65
C ARG A 168 13.74 30.25 -40.06
N PRO A 169 14.47 31.27 -40.54
CA PRO A 169 13.85 32.36 -41.26
C PRO A 169 13.62 31.97 -42.72
N ALA A 170 12.42 32.30 -43.22
CA ALA A 170 12.08 32.27 -44.62
C ALA A 170 12.94 33.26 -45.41
N ARG A 171 13.53 32.82 -46.51
CA ARG A 171 14.18 33.69 -47.50
C ARG A 171 13.25 33.85 -48.70
N LYS A 172 12.78 35.08 -48.93
CA LYS A 172 12.16 35.54 -50.17
C LYS A 172 13.22 36.12 -51.13
N ALA A 173 12.82 36.20 -52.40
CA ALA A 173 13.41 36.87 -53.57
C ALA A 173 14.60 36.14 -54.21
N LYS A 174 14.60 35.91 -55.54
CA LYS A 174 14.25 36.83 -56.62
C LYS A 174 13.64 36.10 -57.82
#